data_AF-A0A2T1M3M2-F1
#
_entry.id   AF-A0A2T1M3M2-F1
#
_cell.length_a   1.000
_cell.length_b   1.000
_cell.length_c   1.000
_cell.angle_alpha   90.00
_cell.angle_beta   90.00
_cell.angle_gamma   90.00
#
_symmetry.space_group_name_H-M   'P 1'
#
loop_
_entity.id
_entity.type
_entity.pdbx_description
1 polymer ?
#
loop_
_entity_poly.entity_id
_entity_poly.type
_entity_poly.pdbx_seq_one_letter_code
_entity_poly.pdbx_strand_id
1 'polypeptide(L)'
;MDNNNTTLTITERIESLKIGCLAAIAFTLTYLITLLIQLNFLTEFNAMGWTQVSIAALSGFLFGVTYRYIVQNQENPHLKDGAVFAFGLVRGLVPLETTDGANEQIIALCFFLGESLLCFAVARWCLDIAFFYGWLKP
;
A
#
# COMPACT_ATOMS: atom_id res chain seq x y z
N MET A 1 -27.71 1.05 -30.94
CA MET A 1 -27.60 0.26 -29.70
C MET A 1 -26.37 -0.61 -29.88
N ASP A 2 -25.23 -0.09 -29.44
CA ASP A 2 -23.91 -0.68 -29.69
C ASP A 2 -23.52 -1.60 -28.51
N ASN A 3 -23.01 -2.77 -28.84
CA ASN A 3 -22.68 -3.91 -28.00
C ASN A 3 -21.32 -3.72 -27.29
N ASN A 4 -21.13 -2.60 -26.61
CA ASN A 4 -19.82 -2.24 -26.03
C ASN A 4 -19.71 -2.53 -24.53
N ASN A 5 -20.68 -3.23 -23.94
CA ASN A 5 -20.86 -3.30 -22.49
C ASN A 5 -20.43 -4.63 -21.82
N THR A 6 -19.64 -5.50 -22.48
CA THR A 6 -19.17 -6.75 -21.83
C THR A 6 -17.69 -7.09 -21.99
N THR A 7 -16.87 -6.25 -22.63
CA THR A 7 -15.41 -6.47 -22.67
C THR A 7 -14.67 -5.28 -22.08
N LEU A 8 -14.44 -5.30 -20.76
CA LEU A 8 -13.27 -4.61 -20.20
C LEU A 8 -12.08 -5.05 -21.06
N THR A 9 -11.53 -4.12 -21.84
CA THR A 9 -10.60 -4.48 -22.91
C THR A 9 -9.39 -5.12 -22.23
N ILE A 10 -8.87 -6.25 -22.73
CA ILE A 10 -7.76 -6.99 -22.08
C ILE A 10 -6.59 -6.06 -21.74
N THR A 11 -6.38 -5.03 -22.56
CA THR A 11 -5.46 -3.90 -22.35
C THR A 11 -5.65 -3.20 -21.01
N GLU A 12 -6.87 -2.82 -20.64
CA GLU A 12 -7.16 -2.15 -19.37
C GLU A 12 -6.85 -3.08 -18.18
N ARG A 13 -7.12 -4.38 -18.31
CA ARG A 13 -6.82 -5.35 -17.25
C ARG A 13 -5.31 -5.52 -17.04
N ILE A 14 -4.53 -5.53 -18.13
CA ILE A 14 -3.06 -5.61 -18.07
C ILE A 14 -2.47 -4.33 -17.47
N GLU A 15 -3.01 -3.16 -17.80
CA GLU A 15 -2.61 -1.91 -17.18
C GLU A 15 -2.85 -1.94 -15.67
N SER A 16 -4.03 -2.35 -15.19
CA SER A 16 -4.32 -2.49 -13.76
C SER A 16 -3.35 -3.45 -13.07
N LEU A 17 -3.01 -4.56 -13.71
CA LEU A 17 -2.02 -5.52 -13.18
C LEU A 17 -0.63 -4.88 -13.05
N LYS A 18 -0.21 -4.10 -14.06
CA LYS A 18 1.07 -3.38 -14.04
C LYS A 18 1.11 -2.33 -12.93
N ILE A 19 0.02 -1.57 -12.74
CA ILE A 19 -0.11 -0.57 -11.67
C ILE A 19 0.02 -1.26 -10.31
N GLY A 20 -0.75 -2.34 -10.11
CA GLY A 20 -0.72 -3.14 -8.89
C GLY A 20 0.67 -3.71 -8.61
N CYS A 21 1.35 -4.25 -9.63
CA CYS A 21 2.68 -4.82 -9.45
C CYS A 21 3.72 -3.76 -9.06
N LEU A 22 3.66 -2.58 -9.69
CA LEU A 22 4.55 -1.46 -9.35
C LEU A 22 4.33 -0.96 -7.91
N ALA A 23 3.06 -0.85 -7.50
CA ALA A 23 2.70 -0.52 -6.13
C ALA A 23 3.16 -1.58 -5.12
N ALA A 24 3.02 -2.86 -5.46
CA ALA A 24 3.48 -3.97 -4.64
C ALA A 24 5.00 -3.91 -4.43
N ILE A 25 5.77 -3.68 -5.50
CA ILE A 25 7.24 -3.56 -5.43
C ILE A 25 7.65 -2.35 -4.59
N ALA A 26 7.01 -1.18 -4.80
CA ALA A 26 7.31 0.02 -4.03
C ALA A 26 7.01 -0.19 -2.54
N PHE A 27 5.89 -0.83 -2.23
CA PHE A 27 5.47 -1.10 -0.86
C PHE A 27 6.37 -2.13 -0.17
N THR A 28 6.71 -3.23 -0.84
CA THR A 28 7.60 -4.25 -0.26
C THR A 28 9.00 -3.73 -0.04
N LEU A 29 9.51 -2.89 -0.96
CA LEU A 29 10.83 -2.28 -0.82
C LEU A 29 10.86 -1.29 0.34
N THR A 30 9.82 -0.46 0.49
CA THR A 30 9.69 0.46 1.63
C THR A 30 9.58 -0.32 2.94
N TYR A 31 8.78 -1.38 2.98
CA TYR A 31 8.64 -2.24 4.15
C TYR A 31 9.96 -2.93 4.52
N LEU A 32 10.72 -3.38 3.53
CA LEU A 32 12.04 -3.97 3.76
C LEU A 32 13.02 -2.97 4.37
N ILE A 33 12.99 -1.71 3.93
CA ILE A 33 13.80 -0.63 4.51
C ILE A 33 13.39 -0.39 5.97
N THR A 34 12.08 -0.29 6.26
CA THR A 34 11.62 -0.09 7.64
C THR A 34 12.04 -1.25 8.54
N LEU A 35 11.96 -2.48 8.04
CA LEU A 35 12.42 -3.67 8.74
C LEU A 35 13.93 -3.64 9.03
N LEU A 36 14.75 -3.16 8.10
CA LEU A 36 16.19 -2.95 8.34
C LEU A 36 16.46 -1.89 9.42
N ILE A 37 15.68 -0.81 9.44
CA ILE A 37 15.78 0.22 10.49
C ILE A 37 15.43 -0.40 11.85
N GLN A 38 14.38 -1.20 11.90
CA GLN A 38 13.90 -1.82 13.13
C GLN A 38 14.86 -2.88 13.66
N LEU A 39 15.46 -3.69 12.78
CA LEU A 39 16.49 -4.67 13.14
C LEU A 39 17.73 -4.02 13.79
N ASN A 40 18.12 -2.82 13.34
CA ASN A 40 19.25 -2.09 13.91
C ASN A 40 18.93 -1.40 15.24
N PHE A 41 17.65 -1.14 15.53
CA PHE A 41 17.24 -0.31 16.67
C PHE A 41 16.56 -1.11 17.80
N LEU A 42 15.86 -2.20 17.47
CA LEU A 42 15.10 -3.04 18.39
C LEU A 42 15.55 -4.49 18.17
N THR A 43 16.49 -4.95 19.00
CA THR A 43 17.20 -6.25 18.94
C THR A 43 16.32 -7.51 18.99
N GLU A 44 14.99 -7.35 19.00
CA GLU A 44 13.96 -8.38 19.20
C GLU A 44 13.15 -8.63 17.90
N PHE A 45 13.81 -8.60 16.73
CA PHE A 45 13.10 -8.82 15.47
C PHE A 45 13.08 -10.31 15.10
N ASN A 46 11.91 -10.93 15.32
CA ASN A 46 11.66 -12.32 14.99
C ASN A 46 11.78 -12.55 13.46
N ALA A 47 12.29 -13.72 13.11
CA ALA A 47 12.71 -14.09 11.77
C ALA A 47 11.67 -13.75 10.70
N MET A 48 12.15 -13.11 9.63
CA MET A 48 11.48 -12.80 8.38
C MET A 48 10.51 -13.92 7.95
N GLY A 49 9.24 -13.76 8.27
CA GLY A 49 8.20 -14.65 7.79
C GLY A 49 7.94 -14.33 6.32
N TRP A 50 8.14 -15.30 5.43
CA TRP A 50 7.68 -15.21 4.04
C TRP A 50 6.20 -14.77 3.94
N THR A 51 5.43 -15.07 4.98
CA THR A 51 4.05 -14.64 5.19
C THR A 51 3.90 -13.11 5.31
N GLN A 52 4.73 -12.44 6.11
CA GLN A 52 4.66 -10.98 6.30
C GLN A 52 4.99 -10.23 5.00
N VAL A 53 6.01 -10.69 4.27
CA VAL A 53 6.38 -10.13 2.96
C VAL A 53 5.26 -10.35 1.95
N SER A 54 4.65 -11.54 1.94
CA SER A 54 3.52 -11.84 1.05
C SER A 54 2.30 -10.97 1.34
N ILE A 55 1.99 -10.75 2.62
CA ILE A 55 0.90 -9.85 3.05
C ILE A 55 1.22 -8.41 2.64
N ALA A 56 2.44 -7.94 2.86
CA ALA A 56 2.87 -6.60 2.45
C ALA A 56 2.77 -6.42 0.92
N ALA A 57 3.23 -7.41 0.14
CA ALA A 57 3.14 -7.42 -1.31
C ALA A 57 1.68 -7.39 -1.79
N LEU A 58 0.81 -8.24 -1.24
CA LEU A 58 -0.61 -8.26 -1.55
C LEU A 58 -1.30 -6.95 -1.16
N SER A 59 -0.95 -6.38 -0.02
CA SER A 59 -1.51 -5.10 0.46
C SER A 59 -1.15 -3.95 -0.47
N GLY A 60 0.13 -3.84 -0.86
CA GLY A 60 0.59 -2.88 -1.87
C GLY A 60 -0.02 -3.11 -3.24
N PHE A 61 -0.19 -4.37 -3.65
CA PHE A 61 -0.84 -4.74 -4.91
C PHE A 61 -2.31 -4.29 -4.95
N LEU A 62 -3.11 -4.67 -3.94
CA LEU A 62 -4.52 -4.30 -3.84
C LEU A 62 -4.68 -2.78 -3.78
N PHE A 63 -3.81 -2.10 -3.03
CA PHE A 63 -3.79 -0.65 -2.99
C PHE A 63 -3.53 -0.05 -4.37
N GLY A 64 -2.54 -0.51 -5.12
CA GLY A 64 -2.23 0.00 -6.47
C GLY A 64 -3.36 -0.19 -7.47
N VAL A 65 -4.00 -1.37 -7.48
CA VAL A 65 -5.17 -1.63 -8.33
C VAL A 65 -6.32 -0.68 -7.97
N THR A 66 -6.58 -0.49 -6.67
CA THR A 66 -7.64 0.42 -6.18
C THR A 66 -7.32 1.88 -6.50
N TYR A 67 -6.05 2.26 -6.38
CA TYR A 67 -5.56 3.61 -6.61
C TYR A 67 -5.76 4.06 -8.05
N ARG A 68 -5.60 3.17 -9.04
CA ARG A 68 -5.92 3.48 -10.43
C ARG A 68 -7.35 4.00 -10.58
N TYR A 69 -8.33 3.29 -10.04
CA TYR A 69 -9.73 3.70 -10.14
C TYR A 69 -10.00 5.03 -9.43
N ILE A 70 -9.27 5.33 -8.35
CA ILE A 70 -9.37 6.61 -7.66
C ILE A 70 -8.84 7.75 -8.53
N VAL A 71 -7.68 7.56 -9.19
CA VAL A 71 -7.07 8.56 -10.08
C VAL A 71 -7.89 8.77 -11.35
N GLN A 72 -8.45 7.71 -11.92
CA GLN A 72 -9.22 7.78 -13.16
C GLN A 72 -10.58 8.46 -12.96
N ASN A 73 -11.21 8.27 -11.80
CA ASN A 73 -12.61 8.63 -11.60
C ASN A 73 -12.83 9.99 -10.92
N GLN A 74 -11.80 10.60 -10.29
CA GLN A 74 -11.95 11.91 -9.62
C GLN A 74 -10.70 12.79 -9.69
N GLU A 75 -10.88 14.04 -10.16
CA GLU A 75 -9.87 15.12 -10.09
C GLU A 75 -9.63 15.66 -8.67
N ASN A 76 -10.38 15.17 -7.67
CA ASN A 76 -10.30 15.65 -6.29
C ASN A 76 -9.06 15.06 -5.56
N PRO A 77 -8.05 15.88 -5.19
CA PRO A 77 -6.83 15.40 -4.53
C PRO A 77 -7.12 14.77 -3.16
N HIS A 78 -8.17 15.23 -2.48
CA HIS A 78 -8.51 14.79 -1.12
C HIS A 78 -8.93 13.31 -1.04
N LEU A 79 -9.51 12.75 -2.11
CA LEU A 79 -9.91 11.33 -2.11
C LEU A 79 -8.70 10.39 -2.09
N LYS A 80 -7.62 10.80 -2.76
CA LYS A 80 -6.38 10.03 -2.80
C LYS A 80 -5.78 9.93 -1.39
N ASP A 81 -5.81 11.02 -0.61
CA ASP A 81 -5.27 11.07 0.75
C ASP A 81 -6.09 10.20 1.70
N GLY A 82 -7.43 10.26 1.57
CA GLY A 82 -8.34 9.38 2.32
C GLY A 82 -8.09 7.89 2.06
N ALA A 83 -7.76 7.50 0.82
CA ALA A 83 -7.45 6.10 0.50
C ALA A 83 -6.15 5.61 1.17
N VAL A 84 -5.09 6.43 1.15
CA VAL A 84 -3.84 6.10 1.87
C VAL A 84 -4.11 5.96 3.36
N PHE A 85 -4.93 6.86 3.93
CA PHE A 85 -5.28 6.84 5.34
C PHE A 85 -6.11 5.60 5.71
N ALA A 86 -7.10 5.23 4.90
CA ALA A 86 -7.93 4.05 5.13
C ALA A 86 -7.10 2.75 5.12
N PHE A 87 -6.29 2.54 4.07
CA PHE A 87 -5.44 1.35 3.97
C PHE A 87 -4.35 1.31 5.06
N GLY A 88 -3.74 2.46 5.36
CA GLY A 88 -2.73 2.58 6.41
C GLY A 88 -3.28 2.34 7.81
N LEU A 89 -4.46 2.86 8.13
CA LEU A 89 -5.13 2.61 9.41
C LEU A 89 -5.53 1.15 9.58
N VAL A 90 -6.16 0.54 8.56
CA VAL A 90 -6.58 -0.87 8.62
C VAL A 90 -5.39 -1.80 8.87
N ARG A 91 -4.23 -1.51 8.27
CA ARG A 91 -3.00 -2.27 8.51
C ARG A 91 -2.34 -1.92 9.85
N GLY A 92 -2.32 -0.64 10.20
CA GLY A 92 -1.64 -0.11 11.38
C GLY A 92 -2.32 -0.47 12.71
N LEU A 93 -3.61 -0.80 12.68
CA LEU A 93 -4.38 -1.20 13.87
C LEU A 93 -4.22 -2.67 14.27
N VAL A 94 -3.61 -3.51 13.43
CA VAL A 94 -3.43 -4.95 13.70
C VAL A 94 -2.81 -5.26 15.09
N PRO A 95 -1.78 -4.52 15.57
CA PRO A 95 -1.17 -4.80 16.88
C PRO A 95 -2.10 -4.59 18.08
N LEU A 96 -3.22 -3.84 17.93
CA LEU A 96 -4.19 -3.64 19.00
C LEU A 96 -4.89 -4.93 19.43
N GLU A 97 -5.03 -5.88 18.51
CA GLU A 97 -5.73 -7.14 18.78
C GLU A 97 -4.85 -8.15 19.51
N THR A 98 -3.52 -7.93 19.57
CA THR A 98 -2.55 -8.98 19.93
C THR A 98 -1.79 -8.75 21.24
N THR A 99 -2.01 -7.64 21.95
CA THR A 99 -1.17 -7.25 23.11
C THR A 99 -2.03 -6.93 24.34
N ASP A 100 -1.63 -7.41 25.53
CA ASP A 100 -2.35 -7.22 26.81
C ASP A 100 -1.77 -6.09 27.71
N GLY A 101 -0.77 -5.33 27.26
CA GLY A 101 -0.13 -4.24 28.04
C GLY A 101 -0.48 -2.81 27.58
N ALA A 102 -1.22 -2.04 28.38
CA ALA A 102 -1.84 -0.77 27.96
C ALA A 102 -0.89 0.41 27.61
N ASN A 103 0.32 0.48 28.17
CA ASN A 103 1.18 1.67 28.02
C ASN A 103 2.26 1.53 26.93
N GLU A 104 2.91 0.37 26.82
CA GLU A 104 3.87 0.10 25.74
C GLU A 104 3.16 -0.12 24.38
N GLN A 105 1.87 -0.47 24.41
CA GLN A 105 1.01 -0.57 23.23
C GLN A 105 0.94 0.72 22.43
N ILE A 106 0.82 1.88 23.08
CA ILE A 106 0.52 3.13 22.36
C ILE A 106 1.73 3.56 21.52
N ILE A 107 2.94 3.38 22.03
CA ILE A 107 4.18 3.74 21.31
C ILE A 107 4.42 2.77 20.15
N ALA A 108 4.29 1.46 20.39
CA ALA A 108 4.42 0.44 19.35
C ALA A 108 3.35 0.61 18.26
N LEU A 109 2.11 0.91 18.65
CA LEU A 109 1.01 1.22 17.74
C LEU A 109 1.33 2.44 16.88
N CYS A 110 1.72 3.56 17.50
CA CYS A 110 1.99 4.79 16.78
C CYS A 110 3.14 4.60 15.77
N PHE A 111 4.18 3.85 16.16
CA PHE A 111 5.27 3.48 15.27
C PHE A 111 4.80 2.60 14.10
N PHE A 112 4.05 1.53 14.36
CA PHE A 112 3.57 0.59 13.34
C PHE A 112 2.54 1.20 12.39
N LEU A 113 1.70 2.09 12.92
CA LEU A 113 0.71 2.86 12.18
C LEU A 113 1.39 3.93 11.32
N GLY A 114 2.40 4.61 11.87
CA GLY A 114 3.27 5.53 11.13
C GLY A 114 3.99 4.83 9.99
N GLU A 115 4.62 3.68 10.25
CA GLU A 115 5.27 2.84 9.23
C GLU A 115 4.27 2.46 8.12
N SER A 116 3.09 1.98 8.49
CA SER A 116 2.08 1.54 7.52
C SER A 116 1.63 2.69 6.62
N LEU A 117 1.33 3.86 7.20
CA LEU A 117 0.98 5.06 6.45
C LEU A 117 2.12 5.51 5.54
N LEU A 118 3.36 5.49 6.03
CA LEU A 118 4.54 5.88 5.27
C LEU A 118 4.75 4.94 4.06
N CYS A 119 4.60 3.62 4.25
CA CYS A 119 4.63 2.65 3.15
C CYS A 119 3.57 2.92 2.08
N PHE A 120 2.31 3.17 2.47
CA PHE A 120 1.26 3.49 1.49
C PHE A 120 1.46 4.86 0.83
N ALA A 121 1.99 5.84 1.57
CA ALA A 121 2.32 7.16 1.03
C ALA A 121 3.44 7.09 -0.01
N VAL A 122 4.50 6.32 0.25
CA VAL A 122 5.59 6.08 -0.71
C VAL A 122 5.09 5.30 -1.93
N ALA A 123 4.30 4.25 -1.72
CA ALA A 123 3.69 3.50 -2.83
C ALA A 123 2.83 4.42 -3.71
N ARG A 124 2.01 5.29 -3.10
CA ARG A 124 1.27 6.31 -3.82
C ARG A 124 2.19 7.27 -4.57
N TRP A 125 3.24 7.78 -3.93
CA TRP A 125 4.17 8.71 -4.56
C TRP A 125 4.79 8.08 -5.81
N CYS A 126 5.23 6.83 -5.71
CA CYS A 126 5.73 6.07 -6.86
C CYS A 126 4.69 5.94 -7.97
N LEU A 127 3.42 5.67 -7.64
CA LEU A 127 2.34 5.62 -8.62
C LEU A 127 2.07 6.96 -9.27
N ASP A 128 2.05 8.05 -8.50
CA ASP A 128 1.81 9.41 -9.01
C ASP A 128 2.92 9.85 -9.96
N ILE A 129 4.18 9.54 -9.64
CA ILE A 129 5.32 9.67 -10.57
C ILE A 129 5.06 8.85 -11.84
N ALA A 130 4.65 7.59 -11.70
CA ALA A 130 4.47 6.70 -12.84
C ALA A 130 3.31 7.15 -13.76
N PHE A 131 2.26 7.75 -13.21
CA PHE A 131 1.20 8.44 -13.97
C PHE A 131 1.72 9.73 -14.61
N PHE A 132 2.51 10.54 -13.90
CA PHE A 132 3.07 11.80 -14.41
C PHE A 132 4.00 11.58 -15.61
N TYR A 133 4.81 10.52 -15.60
CA TYR A 133 5.66 10.13 -16.74
C TYR A 133 4.88 9.52 -17.92
N GLY A 134 3.56 9.37 -17.82
CA GLY A 134 2.72 8.77 -18.87
C GLY A 134 2.98 7.29 -19.10
N TRP A 135 3.68 6.61 -18.16
CA TRP A 135 4.00 5.19 -18.26
C TRP A 135 2.79 4.29 -18.01
N LEU A 136 1.72 4.85 -17.43
CA LEU A 136 0.46 4.20 -17.15
C LEU A 136 -0.68 5.14 -17.54
N LYS A 137 -1.67 4.62 -18.26
CA LYS A 137 -2.91 5.34 -18.50
C LYS A 137 -3.80 5.20 -17.26
N PRO A 138 -4.35 6.30 -16.74
CA PRO A 138 -5.32 6.25 -15.65
C PRO A 138 -6.53 5.42 -16.06
#